data_AF-A0A6A9QQI4-F1
#
_entry.id   AF-A0A6A9QQI4-F1
#
_cell.length_a   1.000
_cell.length_b   1.000
_cell.length_c   1.000
_cell.angle_alpha   90.00
_cell.angle_beta   90.00
_cell.angle_gamma   90.00
#
_symmetry.space_group_name_H-M   'P 1'
#
loop_
_entity.id
_entity.type
_entity.pdbx_description
1 polymer ?
#
loop_
_entity_poly.entity_id
_entity_poly.type
_entity_poly.pdbx_seq_one_letter_code
_entity_poly.pdbx_strand_id
1 'polypeptide(L)'
;MLWRRAVAIFIIASMLIPLSSATIVSSQIGSSFPMGISTFPLSGVYYTKEVEGVINVSSLQIGESYLPNGQPFEMGNASLQLNAMVDGLYWAQDVALICQQTSSTFNIRFVVNYWNLSGPFTLKVNNATVTSFQGLGVICYLSPSISATIPFNLSLFMLENRTGISFGYAYDNHSEIYYFIPISGSFQIGGTSKIGLPNDLELVWGGPGGGSVVSIHINALSEIFYKQGNKMVIPNETYSIGFDTGESVQGVNVNADLSHLFSPKAQEKTGADNPTVLWPIPPSISINQHNSSVNVTVYVNGKPIPDQEIEVETGFPPSPIAKALTNQDGIASFTNITSSLFVVYYPGNFTLSYSYAISSPALNSVYSSLTSYYHKLLSFLQSEEYSFKKGITSFFNDGRYVSPPSTTVNYLLLEYIVAIVVGVVISAVLVRLKT
;
A
#
# COMPACT_ATOMS: atom_id res chain seq x y z
N MET A 1 -68.26 6.23 8.02
CA MET A 1 -67.41 5.11 7.53
C MET A 1 -66.58 5.45 6.30
N LEU A 2 -67.08 6.26 5.34
CA LEU A 2 -66.34 6.66 4.13
C LEU A 2 -65.08 7.52 4.40
N TRP A 3 -65.11 8.43 5.38
CA TRP A 3 -63.96 9.29 5.72
C TRP A 3 -62.73 8.51 6.22
N ARG A 4 -62.94 7.46 7.04
CA ARG A 4 -61.85 6.61 7.56
C ARG A 4 -61.22 5.74 6.46
N ARG A 5 -62.00 5.36 5.44
CA ARG A 5 -61.49 4.63 4.26
C ARG A 5 -60.75 5.57 3.30
N ALA A 6 -61.20 6.81 3.14
CA ALA A 6 -60.49 7.81 2.34
C ALA A 6 -59.12 8.18 2.95
N VAL A 7 -59.01 8.31 4.28
CA VAL A 7 -57.74 8.56 4.96
C VAL A 7 -56.79 7.36 4.84
N ALA A 8 -57.29 6.12 4.97
CA ALA A 8 -56.47 4.93 4.78
C ALA A 8 -55.96 4.78 3.34
N ILE A 9 -56.80 5.09 2.34
CA ILE A 9 -56.42 5.09 0.93
C ILE A 9 -55.41 6.20 0.63
N PHE A 10 -55.53 7.38 1.25
CA PHE A 10 -54.57 8.47 1.10
C PHE A 10 -53.19 8.11 1.70
N ILE A 11 -53.17 7.42 2.85
CA ILE A 11 -51.93 6.95 3.50
C ILE A 11 -51.27 5.82 2.69
N ILE A 12 -52.07 4.88 2.15
CA ILE A 12 -51.56 3.81 1.29
C ILE A 12 -51.07 4.38 -0.05
N ALA A 13 -51.77 5.38 -0.61
CA ALA A 13 -51.35 6.07 -1.83
C ALA A 13 -50.09 6.92 -1.60
N SER A 14 -49.93 7.56 -0.43
CA SER A 14 -48.70 8.30 -0.09
C SER A 14 -47.50 7.41 0.24
N MET A 15 -47.73 6.14 0.62
CA MET A 15 -46.69 5.11 0.71
C MET A 15 -46.32 4.49 -0.66
N LEU A 16 -47.12 4.72 -1.70
CA LEU A 16 -46.91 4.20 -3.07
C LEU A 16 -46.48 5.29 -4.07
N ILE A 17 -46.32 6.54 -3.64
CA ILE A 17 -45.61 7.54 -4.43
C ILE A 17 -44.15 7.06 -4.51
N PRO A 18 -43.59 6.80 -5.70
CA PRO A 18 -42.18 6.53 -5.81
C PRO A 18 -41.46 7.76 -5.23
N LEU A 19 -40.58 7.54 -4.25
CA LEU A 19 -39.56 8.50 -3.81
C LEU A 19 -38.59 8.76 -4.98
N SER A 20 -39.09 9.26 -6.10
CA SER A 20 -38.34 9.59 -7.32
C SER A 20 -38.17 11.10 -7.43
N SER A 21 -37.91 11.77 -6.31
CA SER A 21 -37.48 13.18 -6.28
C SER A 21 -36.75 13.57 -4.99
N ALA A 22 -36.45 12.64 -4.09
CA ALA A 22 -35.25 12.79 -3.28
C ALA A 22 -34.11 12.23 -4.11
N THR A 23 -33.28 13.09 -4.69
CA THR A 23 -31.90 12.71 -5.01
C THR A 23 -31.20 12.42 -3.70
N ILE A 24 -31.50 11.25 -3.12
CA ILE A 24 -30.56 10.54 -2.29
C ILE A 24 -29.53 10.09 -3.30
N VAL A 25 -28.50 10.90 -3.50
CA VAL A 25 -27.21 10.38 -3.93
C VAL A 25 -26.77 9.51 -2.77
N SER A 26 -27.31 8.29 -2.70
CA SER A 26 -26.63 7.22 -2.02
C SER A 26 -25.50 6.88 -2.98
N SER A 27 -24.38 7.59 -2.87
CA SER A 27 -23.15 6.88 -3.07
C SER A 27 -23.22 5.76 -2.03
N GLN A 28 -23.55 4.55 -2.45
CA GLN A 28 -22.89 3.41 -1.86
C GLN A 28 -21.42 3.80 -1.90
N ILE A 29 -20.88 4.18 -0.75
CA ILE A 29 -19.46 4.42 -0.58
C ILE A 29 -18.87 3.05 -0.88
N GLY A 30 -18.43 2.86 -2.13
CA GLY A 30 -17.47 1.81 -2.42
C GLY A 30 -16.30 2.01 -1.45
N SER A 31 -15.71 0.90 -1.03
CA SER A 31 -14.52 0.91 -0.19
C SER A 31 -13.48 1.87 -0.76
N SER A 32 -13.32 3.05 -0.16
CA SER A 32 -12.28 4.01 -0.56
C SER A 32 -11.10 3.94 0.40
N PHE A 33 -9.89 4.00 -0.17
CA PHE A 33 -8.63 3.84 0.54
C PHE A 33 -7.75 5.08 0.34
N PRO A 34 -6.77 5.33 1.23
CA PRO A 34 -5.69 6.26 0.94
C PRO A 34 -4.77 5.67 -0.12
N MET A 35 -4.98 6.01 -1.39
CA MET A 35 -4.28 5.40 -2.52
C MET A 35 -2.95 6.11 -2.80
N GLY A 36 -1.90 5.36 -3.08
CA GLY A 36 -0.57 5.89 -3.40
C GLY A 36 0.45 4.78 -3.31
N ILE A 37 1.57 5.04 -2.65
CA ILE A 37 2.64 4.07 -2.44
C ILE A 37 2.98 3.98 -0.95
N SER A 38 3.04 2.78 -0.40
CA SER A 38 3.42 2.55 1.00
C SER A 38 4.33 1.35 1.16
N THR A 39 5.06 1.27 2.26
CA THR A 39 5.86 0.11 2.65
C THR A 39 5.59 -0.30 4.08
N PHE A 40 5.33 -1.59 4.27
CA PHE A 40 5.13 -2.21 5.57
C PHE A 40 5.77 -3.61 5.58
N PRO A 41 6.97 -3.79 6.16
CA PRO A 41 7.64 -5.07 6.16
C PRO A 41 6.94 -6.07 7.10
N LEU A 42 6.64 -7.27 6.58
CA LEU A 42 5.93 -8.30 7.35
C LEU A 42 6.80 -9.03 8.39
N SER A 43 8.12 -9.03 8.20
CA SER A 43 9.05 -9.89 8.96
C SER A 43 10.12 -9.15 9.77
N GLY A 44 10.03 -7.82 9.88
CA GLY A 44 11.03 -7.04 10.60
C GLY A 44 10.59 -5.61 10.91
N VAL A 45 11.45 -4.92 11.67
CA VAL A 45 11.32 -3.49 11.97
C VAL A 45 12.61 -2.80 11.57
N TYR A 46 12.52 -1.75 10.78
CA TYR A 46 13.63 -0.90 10.39
C TYR A 46 13.55 0.43 11.13
N TYR A 47 14.70 0.95 11.54
CA TYR A 47 14.83 2.29 12.08
C TYR A 47 15.71 3.12 11.14
N THR A 48 15.19 4.27 10.72
CA THR A 48 15.84 5.18 9.79
C THR A 48 15.80 6.61 10.32
N LYS A 49 16.72 7.44 9.81
CA LYS A 49 16.83 8.86 10.16
C LYS A 49 16.23 9.77 9.11
N GLU A 50 15.80 9.23 7.99
CA GLU A 50 15.32 10.01 6.86
C GLU A 50 14.39 9.14 6.03
N VAL A 51 13.26 9.75 5.65
CA VAL A 51 12.22 9.18 4.81
C VAL A 51 11.82 10.23 3.78
N GLU A 52 11.53 9.80 2.56
CA GLU A 52 11.19 10.68 1.44
C GLU A 52 10.11 10.02 0.59
N GLY A 53 9.12 10.81 0.17
CA GLY A 53 8.17 10.45 -0.87
C GLY A 53 8.29 11.42 -2.03
N VAL A 54 8.36 10.90 -3.25
CA VAL A 54 8.49 11.68 -4.48
C VAL A 54 7.31 11.38 -5.38
N ILE A 55 6.72 12.41 -5.99
CA ILE A 55 5.67 12.26 -7.00
C ILE A 55 5.90 13.18 -8.19
N ASN A 56 5.80 12.62 -9.38
CA ASN A 56 5.80 13.34 -10.65
C ASN A 56 4.38 13.34 -11.23
N VAL A 57 3.72 14.50 -11.20
CA VAL A 57 2.32 14.66 -11.62
C VAL A 57 2.28 15.23 -13.03
N SER A 58 1.72 14.46 -13.97
CA SER A 58 1.55 14.84 -15.38
C SER A 58 0.13 15.29 -15.73
N SER A 59 -0.87 14.87 -14.94
CA SER A 59 -2.23 15.39 -14.97
C SER A 59 -2.88 15.19 -13.60
N LEU A 60 -3.65 16.16 -13.14
CA LEU A 60 -4.41 16.09 -11.89
C LEU A 60 -5.69 16.91 -12.04
N GLN A 61 -6.81 16.34 -11.62
CA GLN A 61 -8.08 17.03 -11.43
C GLN A 61 -8.69 16.56 -10.12
N ILE A 62 -9.05 17.51 -9.27
CA ILE A 62 -9.59 17.26 -7.94
C ILE A 62 -11.07 17.64 -7.96
N GLY A 63 -11.92 16.68 -7.58
CA GLY A 63 -13.35 16.81 -7.54
C GLY A 63 -13.86 17.29 -6.19
N GLU A 64 -15.06 16.84 -5.85
CA GLU A 64 -15.68 17.07 -4.56
C GLU A 64 -15.10 16.15 -3.49
N SER A 65 -15.11 16.63 -2.26
CA SER A 65 -14.77 15.86 -1.07
C SER A 65 -15.94 15.81 -0.10
N TYR A 66 -15.98 14.74 0.69
CA TYR A 66 -17.07 14.41 1.60
C TYR A 66 -16.51 13.95 2.93
N LEU A 67 -17.10 14.39 4.03
CA LEU A 67 -16.83 13.86 5.37
C LEU A 67 -17.32 12.40 5.47
N PRO A 68 -16.86 11.63 6.47
CA PRO A 68 -17.29 10.24 6.67
C PRO A 68 -18.81 10.04 6.78
N ASN A 69 -19.55 11.08 7.18
CA ASN A 69 -21.01 11.07 7.29
C ASN A 69 -21.74 11.40 5.97
N GLY A 70 -20.99 11.54 4.85
CA GLY A 70 -21.52 11.86 3.52
C GLY A 70 -21.82 13.34 3.31
N GLN A 71 -21.52 14.22 4.27
CA GLN A 71 -21.68 15.66 4.08
C GLN A 71 -20.61 16.20 3.13
N PRO A 72 -20.98 17.04 2.14
CA PRO A 72 -20.00 17.77 1.34
C PRO A 72 -19.05 18.55 2.25
N PHE A 73 -17.75 18.49 1.95
CA PHE A 73 -16.72 19.16 2.72
C PHE A 73 -16.14 20.33 1.94
N GLU A 74 -15.35 20.05 0.91
CA GLU A 74 -14.72 21.05 0.04
C GLU A 74 -14.67 20.56 -1.43
N MET A 75 -14.50 21.48 -2.37
CA MET A 75 -14.32 21.17 -3.79
C MET A 75 -12.93 21.60 -4.25
N GLY A 76 -12.26 20.76 -5.03
CA GLY A 76 -10.96 21.08 -5.62
C GLY A 76 -9.77 20.94 -4.66
N ASN A 77 -9.98 20.36 -3.46
CA ASN A 77 -8.95 20.20 -2.44
C ASN A 77 -8.68 18.73 -2.15
N ALA A 78 -7.41 18.35 -2.12
CA ALA A 78 -6.92 17.02 -1.74
C ALA A 78 -5.64 17.14 -0.92
N SER A 79 -5.25 16.07 -0.24
CA SER A 79 -3.97 15.97 0.44
C SER A 79 -3.11 14.89 -0.22
N LEU A 80 -1.81 15.17 -0.33
CA LEU A 80 -0.77 14.16 -0.52
C LEU A 80 0.01 14.10 0.78
N GLN A 81 0.07 12.93 1.41
CA GLN A 81 0.55 12.77 2.78
C GLN A 81 1.75 11.82 2.79
N LEU A 82 2.91 12.31 3.25
CA LEU A 82 4.02 11.46 3.65
C LEU A 82 3.89 11.17 5.15
N ASN A 83 3.51 9.95 5.50
CA ASN A 83 3.36 9.54 6.89
C ASN A 83 4.43 8.53 7.31
N ALA A 84 4.89 8.68 8.55
CA ALA A 84 5.80 7.74 9.19
C ALA A 84 5.65 7.79 10.71
N MET A 85 5.86 6.65 11.36
CA MET A 85 5.90 6.59 12.82
C MET A 85 7.30 6.87 13.35
N VAL A 86 7.43 7.63 14.42
CA VAL A 86 8.68 7.90 15.14
C VAL A 86 8.68 7.09 16.44
N ASP A 87 9.63 6.16 16.56
CA ASP A 87 9.78 5.19 17.65
C ASP A 87 8.48 4.41 17.98
N GLY A 88 7.56 4.29 17.01
CA GLY A 88 6.22 3.71 17.21
C GLY A 88 5.36 4.49 18.22
N LEU A 89 5.76 5.70 18.60
CA LEU A 89 5.14 6.51 19.64
C LEU A 89 4.48 7.76 19.09
N TYR A 90 5.08 8.36 18.06
CA TYR A 90 4.55 9.54 17.41
C TYR A 90 4.20 9.23 15.96
N TRP A 91 3.08 9.76 15.50
CA TRP A 91 2.70 9.67 14.09
C TRP A 91 3.01 11.02 13.43
N ALA A 92 3.98 11.02 12.52
CA ALA A 92 4.49 12.20 11.85
C ALA A 92 3.94 12.26 10.42
N GLN A 93 3.28 13.36 10.10
CA GLN A 93 2.67 13.59 8.80
C GLN A 93 3.25 14.87 8.19
N ASP A 94 3.94 14.73 7.05
CA ASP A 94 4.31 15.85 6.17
C ASP A 94 3.29 15.88 5.02
N VAL A 95 2.42 16.88 5.01
CA VAL A 95 1.24 16.89 4.15
C VAL A 95 1.30 18.06 3.18
N ALA A 96 1.22 17.78 1.88
CA ALA A 96 0.92 18.77 0.86
C ALA A 96 -0.61 18.87 0.68
N LEU A 97 -1.22 19.92 1.20
CA LEU A 97 -2.61 20.27 0.93
C LEU A 97 -2.69 21.00 -0.42
N ILE A 98 -3.25 20.32 -1.42
CA ILE A 98 -3.28 20.76 -2.82
C ILE A 98 -4.68 21.29 -3.15
N CYS A 99 -4.74 22.57 -3.48
CA CYS A 99 -5.96 23.28 -3.88
C CYS A 99 -5.90 23.66 -5.35
N GLN A 100 -6.80 23.10 -6.15
CA GLN A 100 -6.88 23.35 -7.59
C GLN A 100 -7.37 24.77 -7.88
N GLN A 101 -6.59 25.54 -8.65
CA GLN A 101 -6.94 26.90 -9.07
C GLN A 101 -7.48 26.92 -10.51
N THR A 102 -6.85 26.16 -11.40
CA THR A 102 -7.29 25.93 -12.78
C THR A 102 -7.11 24.46 -13.15
N SER A 103 -7.36 24.07 -14.39
CA SER A 103 -7.05 22.71 -14.87
C SER A 103 -5.54 22.37 -14.87
N SER A 104 -4.66 23.36 -14.73
CA SER A 104 -3.21 23.17 -14.80
C SER A 104 -2.43 23.79 -13.64
N THR A 105 -3.06 24.62 -12.80
CA THR A 105 -2.40 25.35 -11.72
C THR A 105 -3.02 25.03 -10.36
N PHE A 106 -2.17 24.93 -9.35
CA PHE A 106 -2.50 24.50 -8.00
C PHE A 106 -1.82 25.42 -6.99
N ASN A 107 -2.49 25.65 -5.86
CA ASN A 107 -1.90 26.21 -4.66
C ASN A 107 -1.58 25.05 -3.71
N ILE A 108 -0.33 24.92 -3.29
CA ILE A 108 0.10 23.85 -2.37
C ILE A 108 0.48 24.50 -1.05
N ARG A 109 -0.14 24.06 0.04
CA ARG A 109 0.22 24.45 1.40
C ARG A 109 0.75 23.23 2.14
N PHE A 110 1.93 23.37 2.76
CA PHE A 110 2.49 22.29 3.57
C PHE A 110 1.95 22.35 4.99
N VAL A 111 1.63 21.18 5.52
CA VAL A 111 1.02 21.01 6.82
C VAL A 111 1.81 19.93 7.57
N VAL A 112 2.21 20.26 8.80
CA VAL A 112 2.72 19.24 9.72
C VAL A 112 1.59 18.86 10.66
N ASN A 113 1.27 17.56 10.71
CA ASN A 113 0.50 16.98 11.80
C ASN A 113 1.38 15.96 12.53
N TYR A 114 1.73 16.27 13.78
CA TYR A 114 2.58 15.40 14.58
C TYR A 114 1.84 14.98 15.84
N TRP A 115 1.48 13.70 15.91
CA TRP A 115 0.64 13.15 16.97
C TRP A 115 1.47 12.44 18.03
N ASN A 116 1.09 12.58 19.29
CA ASN A 116 1.60 11.76 20.37
C ASN A 116 0.56 10.72 20.77
N LEU A 117 0.86 9.47 20.46
CA LEU A 117 -0.03 8.33 20.69
C LEU A 117 -0.04 7.85 22.16
N SER A 118 0.65 8.57 23.05
CA SER A 118 0.66 8.29 24.50
C SER A 118 -0.04 9.32 25.37
N GLY A 119 -0.46 10.45 24.79
CA GLY A 119 -1.15 11.50 25.52
C GLY A 119 -0.84 12.91 25.00
N PRO A 120 -1.31 13.96 25.70
CA PRO A 120 -1.09 15.34 25.30
C PRO A 120 0.38 15.75 25.31
N PHE A 121 0.74 16.75 24.49
CA PHE A 121 2.04 17.39 24.58
C PHE A 121 2.09 18.39 25.74
N THR A 122 3.21 18.42 26.44
CA THR A 122 3.53 19.45 27.45
C THR A 122 4.54 20.48 26.94
N LEU A 123 5.19 20.19 25.82
CA LEU A 123 6.18 21.06 25.21
C LEU A 123 5.52 22.21 24.43
N LYS A 124 6.19 23.36 24.41
CA LYS A 124 5.82 24.49 23.57
C LYS A 124 6.64 24.44 22.29
N VAL A 125 5.97 24.54 21.14
CA VAL A 125 6.60 24.71 19.84
C VAL A 125 6.32 26.11 19.29
N ASN A 126 7.25 26.62 18.49
CA ASN A 126 7.10 27.94 17.88
C ASN A 126 6.19 27.87 16.66
N ASN A 127 5.34 28.89 16.49
CA ASN A 127 4.50 29.12 15.31
C ASN A 127 3.58 27.96 14.91
N ALA A 128 3.30 27.04 15.82
CA ALA A 128 2.37 25.93 15.61
C ALA A 128 1.36 25.85 16.76
N THR A 129 0.25 25.18 16.47
CA THR A 129 -0.80 24.91 17.44
C THR A 129 -0.52 23.59 18.13
N VAL A 130 -0.41 23.61 19.46
CA VAL A 130 -0.41 22.39 20.28
C VAL A 130 -1.82 22.19 20.82
N THR A 131 -2.44 21.08 20.45
CA THR A 131 -3.81 20.74 20.86
C THR A 131 -3.89 19.26 21.25
N SER A 132 -5.09 18.80 21.58
CA SER A 132 -5.37 17.39 21.78
C SER A 132 -6.67 16.98 21.14
N PHE A 133 -6.71 15.76 20.60
CA PHE A 133 -7.91 15.11 20.09
C PHE A 133 -8.06 13.76 20.79
N GLN A 134 -9.20 13.54 21.46
CA GLN A 134 -9.47 12.31 22.23
C GLN A 134 -8.34 11.89 23.19
N GLY A 135 -7.74 12.87 23.84
CA GLY A 135 -6.65 12.65 24.78
C GLY A 135 -5.27 12.42 24.15
N LEU A 136 -5.16 12.31 22.83
CA LEU A 136 -3.87 12.32 22.13
C LEU A 136 -3.41 13.75 21.86
N GLY A 137 -2.12 14.02 22.00
CA GLY A 137 -1.54 15.32 21.66
C GLY A 137 -1.34 15.46 20.16
N VAL A 138 -1.55 16.66 19.63
CA VAL A 138 -1.31 17.00 18.22
C VAL A 138 -0.57 18.32 18.14
N ILE A 139 0.51 18.35 17.36
CA ILE A 139 1.16 19.59 16.91
C ILE A 139 0.74 19.81 15.45
N CYS A 140 0.12 20.94 15.17
CA CYS A 140 -0.30 21.35 13.84
C CYS A 140 0.45 22.61 13.40
N TYR A 141 1.17 22.55 12.29
CA TYR A 141 1.80 23.69 11.65
C TYR A 141 1.28 23.88 10.22
N LEU A 142 1.10 25.13 9.79
CA LEU A 142 0.71 25.49 8.44
C LEU A 142 1.77 26.40 7.84
N SER A 143 2.38 25.99 6.72
CA SER A 143 3.33 26.82 5.99
C SER A 143 2.63 27.90 5.16
N PRO A 144 3.37 28.91 4.66
CA PRO A 144 2.96 29.66 3.48
C PRO A 144 2.73 28.72 2.28
N SER A 145 1.87 29.14 1.36
CA SER A 145 1.58 28.35 0.15
C SER A 145 2.57 28.64 -0.98
N ILE A 146 2.83 27.64 -1.80
CA ILE A 146 3.51 27.77 -3.10
C ILE A 146 2.51 27.58 -4.26
N SER A 147 2.89 28.02 -5.46
CA SER A 147 2.13 27.78 -6.68
C SER A 147 2.79 26.70 -7.51
N ALA A 148 2.01 25.71 -7.95
CA ALA A 148 2.48 24.64 -8.82
C ALA A 148 1.73 24.60 -10.15
N THR A 149 2.43 24.25 -11.23
CA THR A 149 1.86 24.09 -12.57
C THR A 149 2.22 22.71 -13.14
N ILE A 150 1.27 22.01 -13.74
CA ILE A 150 1.49 20.70 -14.36
C ILE A 150 2.26 20.83 -15.69
N PRO A 151 3.21 19.91 -15.99
CA PRO A 151 3.68 18.84 -15.11
C PRO A 151 4.58 19.38 -13.99
N PHE A 152 4.46 18.80 -12.79
CA PHE A 152 5.33 19.15 -11.67
C PHE A 152 5.90 17.91 -10.98
N ASN A 153 7.05 18.11 -10.33
CA ASN A 153 7.64 17.15 -9.42
C ASN A 153 7.59 17.73 -8.00
N LEU A 154 7.18 16.91 -7.03
CA LEU A 154 7.12 17.26 -5.63
C LEU A 154 7.74 16.13 -4.81
N SER A 155 8.70 16.46 -3.95
CA SER A 155 9.15 15.57 -2.89
C SER A 155 8.70 16.12 -1.54
N LEU A 156 8.27 15.24 -0.65
CA LEU A 156 8.12 15.49 0.79
C LEU A 156 9.19 14.66 1.50
N PHE A 157 9.81 15.21 2.55
CA PHE A 157 10.83 14.48 3.29
C PHE A 157 10.86 14.88 4.76
N MET A 158 11.12 13.88 5.61
CA MET A 158 11.28 14.09 7.04
C MET A 158 12.67 13.61 7.48
N LEU A 159 13.32 14.39 8.36
CA LEU A 159 14.70 14.16 8.80
C LEU A 159 14.79 14.14 10.33
N GLU A 160 15.37 13.08 10.86
CA GLU A 160 15.79 12.98 12.26
C GLU A 160 17.12 13.70 12.46
N ASN A 161 17.08 14.74 13.30
CA ASN A 161 18.18 15.65 13.55
C ASN A 161 18.58 15.66 15.04
N ARG A 162 18.89 14.51 15.67
CA ARG A 162 19.33 14.23 17.08
C ARG A 162 18.52 14.86 18.22
N THR A 163 18.18 16.12 18.06
CA THR A 163 17.38 17.02 18.88
C THR A 163 15.93 17.17 18.41
N GLY A 164 15.56 16.62 17.24
CA GLY A 164 14.20 16.77 16.72
C GLY A 164 13.97 16.16 15.35
N ILE A 165 12.75 16.35 14.81
CA ILE A 165 12.36 15.99 13.46
C ILE A 165 12.16 17.27 12.63
N SER A 166 12.80 17.34 11.46
CA SER A 166 12.59 18.37 10.44
C SER A 166 11.63 17.88 9.36
N PHE A 167 10.78 18.77 8.88
CA PHE A 167 9.81 18.55 7.80
C PHE A 167 10.19 19.45 6.63
N GLY A 168 10.14 18.90 5.42
CA GLY A 168 10.71 19.55 4.25
C GLY A 168 10.05 19.12 2.95
N TYR A 169 10.17 19.97 1.95
CA TYR A 169 9.71 19.67 0.60
C TYR A 169 10.78 20.04 -0.43
N ALA A 170 10.70 19.41 -1.60
CA ALA A 170 11.42 19.85 -2.78
C ALA A 170 10.44 20.07 -3.94
N TYR A 171 10.54 21.24 -4.58
CA TYR A 171 9.71 21.66 -5.70
C TYR A 171 10.52 22.58 -6.62
N ASP A 172 10.46 22.36 -7.94
CA ASP A 172 11.12 23.20 -8.96
C ASP A 172 12.61 23.51 -8.67
N ASN A 173 13.38 22.47 -8.34
CA ASN A 173 14.80 22.54 -7.96
C ASN A 173 15.10 23.33 -6.66
N HIS A 174 14.08 23.76 -5.93
CA HIS A 174 14.21 24.31 -4.58
C HIS A 174 13.92 23.22 -3.55
N SER A 175 14.70 23.19 -2.47
CA SER A 175 14.49 22.28 -1.34
C SER A 175 14.59 23.07 -0.05
N GLU A 176 13.61 22.89 0.84
CA GLU A 176 13.47 23.68 2.03
C GLU A 176 12.97 22.85 3.21
N ILE A 177 13.61 23.02 4.37
CA ILE A 177 13.05 22.60 5.66
C ILE A 177 12.15 23.75 6.11
N TYR A 178 10.85 23.51 6.13
CA TYR A 178 9.86 24.53 6.46
C TYR A 178 9.42 24.46 7.93
N TYR A 179 9.65 23.34 8.62
CA TYR A 179 9.32 23.20 10.03
C TYR A 179 10.25 22.24 10.79
N PHE A 180 10.38 22.47 12.10
CA PHE A 180 11.18 21.65 13.01
C PHE A 180 10.45 21.44 14.33
N ILE A 181 10.35 20.17 14.75
CA ILE A 181 9.76 19.76 16.03
C ILE A 181 10.88 19.25 16.94
N PRO A 182 11.05 19.80 18.17
CA PRO A 182 12.12 19.42 19.10
C PRO A 182 11.80 18.13 19.86
N ILE A 183 11.42 17.08 19.12
CA ILE A 183 11.15 15.73 19.64
C ILE A 183 12.03 14.78 18.82
N SER A 184 13.01 14.18 19.47
CA SER A 184 13.91 13.22 18.83
C SER A 184 13.28 11.83 18.79
N GLY A 185 13.64 11.06 17.77
CA GLY A 185 13.32 9.64 17.65
C GLY A 185 13.62 9.16 16.24
N SER A 186 13.73 7.86 16.01
CA SER A 186 13.98 7.33 14.66
C SER A 186 12.65 6.99 13.99
N PHE A 187 12.57 7.17 12.67
CA PHE A 187 11.42 6.67 11.92
C PHE A 187 11.45 5.15 11.96
N GLN A 188 10.37 4.57 12.46
CA GLN A 188 10.17 3.14 12.58
C GLN A 188 9.31 2.67 11.40
N ILE A 189 9.80 1.70 10.63
CA ILE A 189 9.09 1.08 9.51
C ILE A 189 8.91 -0.41 9.83
N GLY A 190 7.67 -0.87 9.98
CA GLY A 190 7.31 -2.21 10.42
C GLY A 190 6.88 -2.31 11.89
N GLY A 191 6.23 -3.42 12.21
CA GLY A 191 5.63 -3.64 13.52
C GLY A 191 4.44 -2.72 13.78
N THR A 192 4.05 -2.56 15.03
CA THR A 192 2.90 -1.72 15.40
C THR A 192 3.29 -0.59 16.34
N SER A 193 2.60 0.54 16.23
CA SER A 193 2.67 1.67 17.13
C SER A 193 2.11 1.31 18.50
N LYS A 194 2.29 2.21 19.47
CA LYS A 194 1.83 2.05 20.86
C LYS A 194 0.33 1.81 20.99
N ILE A 195 -0.46 2.30 20.04
CA ILE A 195 -1.92 2.12 20.00
C ILE A 195 -2.36 1.05 18.99
N GLY A 196 -1.41 0.30 18.41
CA GLY A 196 -1.69 -0.82 17.52
C GLY A 196 -1.89 -0.46 16.05
N LEU A 197 -1.56 0.77 15.62
CA LEU A 197 -1.50 1.12 14.20
C LEU A 197 -0.23 0.53 13.57
N PRO A 198 -0.16 0.25 12.26
CA PRO A 198 1.07 -0.15 11.61
C PRO A 198 2.01 1.03 11.61
N ASN A 199 3.30 0.72 11.63
CA ASN A 199 4.30 1.73 11.37
C ASN A 199 4.73 1.60 9.91
N ASP A 200 3.85 1.87 8.96
CA ASP A 200 4.25 1.96 7.56
C ASP A 200 4.94 3.29 7.26
N LEU A 201 5.61 3.34 6.13
CA LEU A 201 6.02 4.58 5.48
C LEU A 201 5.17 4.70 4.22
N GLU A 202 4.40 5.77 4.11
CA GLU A 202 3.43 5.95 3.03
C GLU A 202 3.50 7.34 2.42
N LEU A 203 3.38 7.42 1.09
CA LEU A 203 3.09 8.62 0.33
C LEU A 203 1.76 8.40 -0.40
N VAL A 204 0.67 8.93 0.16
CA VAL A 204 -0.69 8.59 -0.26
C VAL A 204 -1.59 9.81 -0.43
N TRP A 205 -2.56 9.68 -1.33
CA TRP A 205 -3.61 10.65 -1.54
C TRP A 205 -4.77 10.44 -0.56
N GLY A 206 -5.30 11.54 -0.07
CA GLY A 206 -6.50 11.58 0.76
C GLY A 206 -7.34 12.84 0.53
N GLY A 207 -8.51 12.87 1.15
CA GLY A 207 -9.29 14.09 1.29
C GLY A 207 -8.53 15.21 2.01
N PRO A 208 -9.03 16.45 2.00
CA PRO A 208 -8.32 17.60 2.57
C PRO A 208 -8.24 17.61 4.11
N GLY A 209 -8.88 16.65 4.79
CA GLY A 209 -8.75 16.43 6.24
C GLY A 209 -10.00 15.85 6.89
N GLY A 210 -9.94 15.58 8.20
CA GLY A 210 -11.09 15.12 8.98
C GLY A 210 -11.58 13.72 8.61
N GLY A 211 -10.71 12.88 8.04
CA GLY A 211 -11.08 11.56 7.52
C GLY A 211 -11.95 11.62 6.26
N SER A 212 -11.94 12.75 5.55
CA SER A 212 -12.72 12.91 4.32
C SER A 212 -12.24 12.02 3.18
N VAL A 213 -13.16 11.77 2.24
CA VAL A 213 -12.90 11.14 0.95
C VAL A 213 -12.97 12.20 -0.16
N VAL A 214 -12.08 12.14 -1.14
CA VAL A 214 -12.09 13.04 -2.31
C VAL A 214 -12.05 12.25 -3.62
N SER A 215 -12.68 12.76 -4.67
CA SER A 215 -12.51 12.21 -6.03
C SER A 215 -11.32 12.85 -6.74
N ILE A 216 -10.41 12.04 -7.27
CA ILE A 216 -9.24 12.51 -8.03
C ILE A 216 -9.17 11.79 -9.38
N HIS A 217 -8.81 12.54 -10.43
CA HIS A 217 -8.36 11.98 -11.71
C HIS A 217 -6.88 12.34 -11.86
N ILE A 218 -6.02 11.36 -12.10
CA ILE A 218 -4.57 11.54 -12.02
C ILE A 218 -3.83 10.74 -13.09
N ASN A 219 -2.66 11.24 -13.46
CA ASN A 219 -1.59 10.45 -14.08
C ASN A 219 -0.27 10.90 -13.46
N ALA A 220 0.33 10.02 -12.66
CA ALA A 220 1.56 10.32 -11.93
C ALA A 220 2.47 9.09 -11.79
N LEU A 221 3.73 9.35 -11.47
CA LEU A 221 4.69 8.34 -11.02
C LEU A 221 5.13 8.71 -9.60
N SER A 222 5.05 7.77 -8.67
CA SER A 222 5.47 7.97 -7.28
C SER A 222 6.50 6.94 -6.83
N GLU A 223 7.36 7.37 -5.91
CA GLU A 223 8.44 6.60 -5.32
C GLU A 223 8.51 6.95 -3.82
N ILE A 224 8.87 5.97 -2.99
CA ILE A 224 9.18 6.20 -1.58
C ILE A 224 10.55 5.64 -1.27
N PHE A 225 11.23 6.29 -0.35
CA PHE A 225 12.60 5.97 0.03
C PHE A 225 12.76 6.12 1.53
N TYR A 226 13.71 5.36 2.07
CA TYR A 226 14.24 5.62 3.40
C TYR A 226 15.76 5.48 3.41
N LYS A 227 16.41 6.08 4.40
CA LYS A 227 17.86 6.04 4.53
C LYS A 227 18.35 4.74 5.17
N GLN A 228 19.25 4.05 4.48
CA GLN A 228 20.02 2.94 5.03
C GLN A 228 21.52 3.23 4.91
N GLY A 229 22.19 3.40 6.06
CA GLY A 229 23.56 3.90 6.08
C GLY A 229 23.64 5.32 5.49
N ASN A 230 24.39 5.48 4.40
CA ASN A 230 24.60 6.76 3.73
C ASN A 230 23.83 6.90 2.41
N LYS A 231 22.84 6.03 2.14
CA LYS A 231 22.10 6.02 0.88
C LYS A 231 20.59 5.98 1.14
N MET A 232 19.85 6.63 0.26
CA MET A 232 18.41 6.40 0.12
C MET A 232 18.20 5.07 -0.60
N VAL A 233 17.34 4.22 -0.06
CA VAL A 233 17.02 2.91 -0.60
C VAL A 233 15.52 2.82 -0.91
N ILE A 234 15.19 2.09 -1.98
CA ILE A 234 13.82 1.76 -2.33
C ILE A 234 13.39 0.60 -1.41
N PRO A 235 12.17 0.60 -0.84
CA PRO A 235 11.68 -0.53 -0.04
C PRO A 235 11.50 -1.81 -0.85
N ASN A 236 11.76 -2.96 -0.22
CA ASN A 236 11.61 -4.28 -0.84
C ASN A 236 10.15 -4.71 -0.98
N GLU A 237 9.28 -4.26 -0.06
CA GLU A 237 7.86 -4.62 0.03
C GLU A 237 7.03 -3.35 -0.03
N THR A 238 6.15 -3.24 -1.02
CA THR A 238 5.42 -2.01 -1.33
C THR A 238 3.99 -2.29 -1.76
N TYR A 239 3.04 -1.46 -1.31
CA TYR A 239 1.61 -1.58 -1.50
C TYR A 239 1.00 -0.31 -2.10
N SER A 240 -0.19 -0.42 -2.69
CA SER A 240 -0.90 0.71 -3.29
C SER A 240 -1.78 1.53 -2.34
N ILE A 241 -1.84 1.13 -1.07
CA ILE A 241 -2.68 1.77 -0.06
C ILE A 241 -1.86 2.14 1.17
N GLY A 242 -2.22 3.24 1.80
CA GLY A 242 -1.74 3.59 3.13
C GLY A 242 -2.39 2.75 4.23
N PHE A 243 -1.65 2.50 5.31
CA PHE A 243 -2.13 1.78 6.47
C PHE A 243 -2.26 2.66 7.72
N ASP A 244 -1.85 3.93 7.69
CA ASP A 244 -2.06 4.81 8.84
C ASP A 244 -2.71 6.17 8.51
N THR A 245 -3.09 6.41 7.25
CA THR A 245 -3.95 7.56 6.88
C THR A 245 -5.44 7.34 7.16
N GLY A 246 -6.08 8.36 7.76
CA GLY A 246 -7.52 8.38 8.02
C GLY A 246 -8.38 8.86 6.84
N GLU A 247 -7.81 9.65 5.94
CA GLU A 247 -8.46 10.12 4.71
C GLU A 247 -8.51 9.05 3.61
N SER A 248 -9.26 9.31 2.54
CA SER A 248 -9.33 8.39 1.40
C SER A 248 -9.50 9.13 0.07
N VAL A 249 -9.26 8.42 -1.02
CA VAL A 249 -9.47 8.92 -2.37
C VAL A 249 -10.28 7.93 -3.20
N GLN A 250 -11.06 8.43 -4.15
CA GLN A 250 -11.72 7.66 -5.19
C GLN A 250 -11.20 8.07 -6.56
N GLY A 251 -11.10 7.11 -7.48
CA GLY A 251 -10.67 7.39 -8.85
C GLY A 251 -9.17 7.25 -9.09
N VAL A 252 -8.40 6.78 -8.09
CA VAL A 252 -6.94 6.55 -8.22
C VAL A 252 -6.67 5.05 -8.20
N ASN A 253 -6.14 4.53 -9.30
CA ASN A 253 -5.65 3.16 -9.42
C ASN A 253 -4.12 3.17 -9.46
N VAL A 254 -3.47 2.39 -8.59
CA VAL A 254 -2.01 2.34 -8.52
C VAL A 254 -1.51 0.96 -8.94
N ASN A 255 -0.57 0.95 -9.89
CA ASN A 255 0.08 -0.27 -10.39
C ASN A 255 1.60 -0.11 -10.34
N ALA A 256 2.32 -1.23 -10.30
CA ALA A 256 3.76 -1.20 -10.41
C ALA A 256 4.21 -0.93 -11.85
N ASP A 257 5.05 0.07 -12.05
CA ASP A 257 5.87 0.23 -13.24
C ASP A 257 7.19 -0.52 -13.04
N LEU A 258 7.27 -1.69 -13.68
CA LEU A 258 8.42 -2.59 -13.65
C LEU A 258 9.24 -2.53 -14.94
N SER A 259 9.17 -1.42 -15.68
CA SER A 259 10.05 -1.18 -16.84
C SER A 259 11.54 -1.24 -16.47
N HIS A 260 11.87 -0.86 -15.23
CA HIS A 260 13.19 -1.00 -14.62
C HIS A 260 13.09 -1.82 -13.33
N LEU A 261 13.34 -3.14 -13.41
CA LEU A 261 13.17 -4.05 -12.27
C LEU A 261 13.96 -3.65 -11.02
N PHE A 262 15.15 -3.07 -11.14
CA PHE A 262 15.94 -2.66 -9.97
C PHE A 262 15.70 -1.21 -9.53
N SER A 263 14.73 -0.54 -10.14
CA SER A 263 14.29 0.81 -9.79
C SER A 263 12.80 0.97 -10.12
N PRO A 264 11.92 0.14 -9.51
CA PRO A 264 10.49 0.15 -9.79
C PRO A 264 9.86 1.48 -9.34
N LYS A 265 8.74 1.84 -9.94
CA LYS A 265 7.94 3.00 -9.53
C LYS A 265 6.48 2.61 -9.35
N ALA A 266 5.75 3.36 -8.55
CA ALA A 266 4.29 3.29 -8.55
C ALA A 266 3.76 4.19 -9.67
N GLN A 267 2.87 3.66 -10.50
CA GLN A 267 2.14 4.40 -11.51
C GLN A 267 0.71 4.62 -11.03
N GLU A 268 0.35 5.87 -10.84
CA GLU A 268 -0.97 6.29 -10.39
C GLU A 268 -1.76 6.80 -11.59
N LYS A 269 -2.91 6.18 -11.85
CA LYS A 269 -3.77 6.50 -13.00
C LYS A 269 -5.22 6.59 -12.58
N THR A 270 -6.01 7.37 -13.31
CA THR A 270 -7.46 7.37 -13.15
C THR A 270 -8.03 5.97 -13.32
N GLY A 271 -8.75 5.47 -12.30
CA GLY A 271 -9.36 4.14 -12.32
C GLY A 271 -9.95 3.74 -10.97
N ALA A 272 -10.39 2.48 -10.87
CA ALA A 272 -10.89 1.93 -9.62
C ALA A 272 -9.77 1.84 -8.57
N ASP A 273 -10.08 2.24 -7.35
CA ASP A 273 -9.24 2.23 -6.14
C ASP A 273 -9.09 0.82 -5.56
N ASN A 274 -8.53 -0.09 -6.37
CA ASN A 274 -8.28 -1.48 -5.99
C ASN A 274 -6.93 -1.61 -5.26
N PRO A 275 -6.90 -2.07 -4.01
CA PRO A 275 -5.67 -2.37 -3.30
C PRO A 275 -4.88 -3.51 -3.97
N THR A 276 -3.55 -3.37 -4.03
CA THR A 276 -2.63 -4.23 -4.76
C THR A 276 -1.26 -4.23 -4.08
N VAL A 277 -0.50 -5.32 -4.21
CA VAL A 277 0.96 -5.28 -3.99
C VAL A 277 1.61 -4.76 -5.25
N LEU A 278 2.49 -3.78 -5.06
CA LEU A 278 3.28 -3.22 -6.15
C LEU A 278 4.54 -4.07 -6.36
N TRP A 279 5.27 -4.39 -5.30
CA TRP A 279 6.38 -5.35 -5.31
C TRP A 279 6.65 -5.88 -3.89
N PRO A 280 7.25 -7.07 -3.72
CA PRO A 280 7.72 -7.94 -4.77
C PRO A 280 6.57 -8.72 -5.44
N ILE A 281 6.62 -8.92 -6.76
CA ILE A 281 5.62 -9.70 -7.50
C ILE A 281 6.18 -11.05 -7.98
N PRO A 282 5.36 -12.10 -8.05
CA PRO A 282 5.83 -13.39 -8.57
C PRO A 282 6.06 -13.30 -10.08
N PRO A 283 7.25 -13.69 -10.59
CA PRO A 283 7.43 -13.88 -12.02
C PRO A 283 6.66 -15.11 -12.51
N SER A 284 6.37 -15.13 -13.80
CA SER A 284 5.88 -16.33 -14.46
C SER A 284 7.05 -17.22 -14.87
N ILE A 285 6.91 -18.52 -14.63
CA ILE A 285 7.91 -19.54 -14.98
C ILE A 285 7.26 -20.53 -15.95
N SER A 286 7.90 -20.75 -17.10
CA SER A 286 7.50 -21.77 -18.08
C SER A 286 8.61 -22.80 -18.23
N ILE A 287 8.23 -24.08 -18.32
CA ILE A 287 9.16 -25.20 -18.44
C ILE A 287 8.93 -25.87 -19.79
N ASN A 288 10.00 -26.00 -20.58
CA ASN A 288 10.02 -26.82 -21.77
C ASN A 288 11.10 -27.89 -21.63
N GLN A 289 10.67 -29.16 -21.51
CA GLN A 289 11.57 -30.30 -21.42
C GLN A 289 11.55 -31.10 -22.71
N HIS A 290 12.75 -31.35 -23.24
CA HIS A 290 12.96 -32.28 -24.36
C HIS A 290 14.10 -33.24 -24.01
N ASN A 291 13.77 -34.52 -23.83
CA ASN A 291 14.70 -35.53 -23.31
C ASN A 291 15.30 -35.10 -21.95
N SER A 292 16.64 -35.08 -21.85
CA SER A 292 17.39 -34.65 -20.66
C SER A 292 17.72 -33.15 -20.65
N SER A 293 17.20 -32.39 -21.63
CA SER A 293 17.36 -30.94 -21.70
C SER A 293 16.11 -30.25 -21.15
N VAL A 294 16.29 -29.32 -20.23
CA VAL A 294 15.22 -28.51 -19.66
C VAL A 294 15.55 -27.05 -19.93
N ASN A 295 14.65 -26.35 -20.62
CA ASN A 295 14.69 -24.91 -20.78
C ASN A 295 13.62 -24.30 -19.89
N VAL A 296 14.05 -23.40 -19.01
CA VAL A 296 13.17 -22.63 -18.14
C VAL A 296 13.13 -21.21 -18.64
N THR A 297 11.94 -20.68 -18.92
CA THR A 297 11.75 -19.28 -19.28
C THR A 297 11.13 -18.53 -18.11
N VAL A 298 11.72 -17.41 -17.74
CA VAL A 298 11.22 -16.51 -16.68
C VAL A 298 10.84 -15.16 -17.27
N TYR A 299 9.63 -14.70 -16.97
CA TYR A 299 9.09 -13.46 -17.52
C TYR A 299 8.13 -12.76 -16.57
N VAL A 300 8.00 -11.44 -16.73
CA VAL A 300 7.02 -10.59 -16.05
C VAL A 300 6.26 -9.79 -17.10
N ASN A 301 4.93 -9.82 -17.04
CA ASN A 301 4.06 -9.14 -18.01
C ASN A 301 4.43 -9.44 -19.48
N GLY A 302 4.80 -10.70 -19.75
CA GLY A 302 5.22 -11.17 -21.07
C GLY A 302 6.63 -10.74 -21.51
N LYS A 303 7.39 -10.02 -20.68
CA LYS A 303 8.77 -9.62 -20.97
C LYS A 303 9.77 -10.58 -20.30
N PRO A 304 10.79 -11.08 -21.02
CA PRO A 304 11.81 -11.94 -20.45
C PRO A 304 12.66 -11.21 -19.41
N ILE A 305 13.16 -11.94 -18.42
CA ILE A 305 14.03 -11.37 -17.37
C ILE A 305 15.42 -12.00 -17.46
N PRO A 306 16.45 -11.23 -17.86
CA PRO A 306 17.81 -11.73 -17.97
C PRO A 306 18.54 -11.80 -16.63
N ASP A 307 19.63 -12.58 -16.62
CA ASP A 307 20.61 -12.66 -15.53
C ASP A 307 20.01 -13.05 -14.18
N GLN A 308 18.95 -13.87 -14.19
CA GLN A 308 18.30 -14.40 -13.00
C GLN A 308 18.77 -15.82 -12.71
N GLU A 309 19.15 -16.11 -11.46
CA GLU A 309 19.47 -17.47 -11.02
C GLU A 309 18.20 -18.32 -10.97
N ILE A 310 18.28 -19.49 -11.58
CA ILE A 310 17.25 -20.52 -11.58
C ILE A 310 17.86 -21.81 -11.08
N GLU A 311 17.16 -22.45 -10.17
CA GLU A 311 17.53 -23.74 -9.60
C GLU A 311 16.58 -24.83 -10.10
N VAL A 312 17.14 -25.99 -10.40
CA VAL A 312 16.36 -27.22 -10.58
C VAL A 312 16.58 -28.09 -9.36
N GLU A 313 15.50 -28.45 -8.69
CA GLU A 313 15.49 -29.24 -7.48
C GLU A 313 14.79 -30.59 -7.69
N THR A 314 15.30 -31.62 -7.03
CA THR A 314 14.67 -32.96 -7.01
C THR A 314 14.74 -33.58 -5.61
N GLY A 315 14.00 -34.67 -5.39
CA GLY A 315 14.00 -35.40 -4.12
C GLY A 315 13.00 -34.86 -3.09
N PHE A 316 13.01 -35.49 -1.91
CA PHE A 316 12.23 -35.05 -0.74
C PHE A 316 13.09 -35.18 0.53
N PRO A 317 13.48 -34.07 1.20
CA PRO A 317 13.18 -32.68 0.82
C PRO A 317 13.81 -32.27 -0.51
N PRO A 318 13.23 -31.29 -1.24
CA PRO A 318 13.83 -30.76 -2.46
C PRO A 318 15.27 -30.30 -2.21
N SER A 319 16.18 -30.67 -3.11
CA SER A 319 17.57 -30.23 -3.06
C SER A 319 18.04 -29.78 -4.45
N PRO A 320 18.79 -28.67 -4.55
CA PRO A 320 19.30 -28.19 -5.84
C PRO A 320 20.23 -29.22 -6.48
N ILE A 321 19.92 -29.60 -7.72
CA ILE A 321 20.75 -30.49 -8.54
C ILE A 321 21.46 -29.74 -9.68
N ALA A 322 20.94 -28.57 -10.07
CA ALA A 322 21.57 -27.71 -11.06
C ALA A 322 21.13 -26.26 -10.86
N LYS A 323 22.01 -25.33 -11.25
CA LYS A 323 21.76 -23.89 -11.27
C LYS A 323 22.21 -23.29 -12.59
N ALA A 324 21.46 -22.33 -13.11
CA ALA A 324 21.82 -21.58 -14.31
C ALA A 324 21.26 -20.16 -14.25
N LEU A 325 21.92 -19.23 -14.93
CA LEU A 325 21.41 -17.87 -15.13
C LEU A 325 20.56 -17.83 -16.40
N THR A 326 19.49 -17.04 -16.38
CA THR A 326 18.73 -16.73 -17.60
C THR A 326 19.53 -15.85 -18.56
N ASN A 327 19.44 -16.12 -19.86
CA ASN A 327 20.03 -15.29 -20.90
C ASN A 327 19.15 -14.04 -21.21
N GLN A 328 19.49 -13.28 -22.26
CA GLN A 328 18.73 -12.10 -22.69
C GLN A 328 17.27 -12.38 -23.08
N ASP A 329 16.96 -13.62 -23.46
CA ASP A 329 15.59 -14.09 -23.76
C ASP A 329 14.88 -14.64 -22.50
N GLY A 330 15.48 -14.50 -21.32
CA GLY A 330 14.92 -14.99 -20.07
C GLY A 330 14.99 -16.51 -19.92
N ILE A 331 15.87 -17.18 -20.68
CA ILE A 331 15.96 -18.65 -20.72
C ILE A 331 17.17 -19.13 -19.93
N ALA A 332 16.93 -19.99 -18.94
CA ALA A 332 17.94 -20.80 -18.27
C ALA A 332 17.88 -22.24 -18.82
N SER A 333 19.01 -22.73 -19.33
CA SER A 333 19.10 -24.05 -19.95
C SER A 333 19.88 -25.02 -19.07
N PHE A 334 19.30 -26.20 -18.86
CA PHE A 334 19.86 -27.28 -18.07
C PHE A 334 20.00 -28.52 -18.93
N THR A 335 21.11 -29.24 -18.77
CA THR A 335 21.34 -30.54 -19.44
C THR A 335 21.47 -31.63 -18.39
N ASN A 336 21.24 -32.88 -18.80
CA ASN A 336 21.32 -34.07 -17.94
C ASN A 336 20.26 -34.13 -16.81
N ILE A 337 19.11 -33.48 -16.99
CA ILE A 337 17.97 -33.65 -16.08
C ILE A 337 17.20 -34.92 -16.49
N THR A 338 17.52 -36.04 -15.84
CA THR A 338 16.97 -37.37 -16.18
C THR A 338 15.64 -37.68 -15.49
N SER A 339 15.29 -36.94 -14.42
CA SER A 339 14.00 -37.07 -13.77
C SER A 339 12.89 -36.43 -14.60
N SER A 340 11.75 -37.11 -14.72
CA SER A 340 10.53 -36.53 -15.31
C SER A 340 9.76 -35.64 -14.33
N LEU A 341 10.09 -35.71 -13.03
CA LEU A 341 9.52 -34.88 -11.97
C LEU A 341 10.62 -34.07 -11.29
N PHE A 342 10.53 -32.75 -11.39
CA PHE A 342 11.43 -31.81 -10.73
C PHE A 342 10.69 -30.50 -10.42
N VAL A 343 11.29 -29.71 -9.54
CA VAL A 343 10.84 -28.36 -9.20
C VAL A 343 11.84 -27.38 -9.80
N VAL A 344 11.34 -26.38 -10.50
CA VAL A 344 12.11 -25.19 -10.86
C VAL A 344 11.87 -24.18 -9.76
N TYR A 345 12.93 -23.65 -9.18
CA TYR A 345 12.88 -22.64 -8.14
C TYR A 345 13.60 -21.37 -8.59
N TYR A 346 12.88 -20.26 -8.50
CA TYR A 346 13.40 -18.91 -8.61
C TYR A 346 13.51 -18.34 -7.19
N PRO A 347 14.72 -18.02 -6.70
CA PRO A 347 14.94 -17.60 -5.32
C PRO A 347 14.38 -16.20 -5.00
N GLY A 348 14.00 -15.42 -6.01
CA GLY A 348 13.57 -14.04 -5.83
C GLY A 348 14.71 -13.04 -6.01
N ASN A 349 14.34 -11.77 -6.16
CA ASN A 349 15.23 -10.63 -6.08
C ASN A 349 14.52 -9.46 -5.37
N PHE A 350 15.11 -8.27 -5.41
CA PHE A 350 14.54 -7.06 -4.78
C PHE A 350 13.07 -6.77 -5.17
N THR A 351 12.72 -6.90 -6.45
CA THR A 351 11.35 -6.61 -6.97
C THR A 351 10.49 -7.83 -7.24
N LEU A 352 11.10 -9.02 -7.27
CA LEU A 352 10.42 -10.23 -7.68
C LEU A 352 10.43 -11.22 -6.53
N SER A 353 9.25 -11.68 -6.15
CA SER A 353 9.15 -12.66 -5.07
C SER A 353 9.74 -13.98 -5.56
N TYR A 354 10.15 -14.84 -4.64
CA TYR A 354 10.45 -16.22 -4.99
C TYR A 354 9.28 -16.86 -5.72
N SER A 355 9.56 -17.84 -6.58
CA SER A 355 8.53 -18.56 -7.34
C SER A 355 9.01 -19.96 -7.69
N TYR A 356 8.09 -20.86 -7.95
CA TYR A 356 8.41 -22.22 -8.39
C TYR A 356 7.50 -22.62 -9.55
N ALA A 357 7.93 -23.64 -10.29
CA ALA A 357 7.09 -24.37 -11.21
C ALA A 357 7.41 -25.86 -11.11
N ILE A 358 6.38 -26.70 -11.18
CA ILE A 358 6.54 -28.16 -11.16
C ILE A 358 6.51 -28.66 -12.60
N SER A 359 7.44 -29.55 -12.97
CA SER A 359 7.53 -30.10 -14.33
C SER A 359 6.27 -30.87 -14.78
N SER A 360 5.42 -31.28 -13.84
CA SER A 360 4.13 -31.93 -14.11
C SER A 360 3.00 -30.90 -14.23
N PRO A 361 2.34 -30.74 -15.40
CA PRO A 361 1.27 -29.76 -15.58
C PRO A 361 0.08 -29.95 -14.63
N ALA A 362 -0.28 -31.21 -14.34
CA ALA A 362 -1.37 -31.53 -13.42
C ALA A 362 -1.03 -31.10 -11.98
N LEU A 363 0.19 -31.35 -11.53
CA LEU A 363 0.65 -30.93 -10.19
C LEU A 363 0.85 -29.42 -10.13
N ASN A 364 1.36 -28.81 -11.19
CA ASN A 364 1.53 -27.37 -11.29
C ASN A 364 0.20 -26.63 -11.21
N SER A 365 -0.88 -27.19 -11.77
CA SER A 365 -2.24 -26.65 -11.68
C SER A 365 -2.84 -26.73 -10.26
N VAL A 366 -2.62 -27.86 -9.56
CA VAL A 366 -3.02 -28.01 -8.15
C VAL A 366 -2.22 -27.07 -7.26
N TYR A 367 -0.91 -26.99 -7.51
CA TYR A 367 -0.01 -26.08 -6.83
C TYR A 367 -0.43 -24.62 -7.04
N SER A 368 -0.63 -24.19 -8.29
CA SER A 368 -1.02 -22.80 -8.61
C SER A 368 -2.30 -22.41 -7.89
N SER A 369 -3.24 -23.36 -7.75
CA SER A 369 -4.48 -23.19 -6.99
C SER A 369 -4.25 -23.05 -5.47
N LEU A 370 -3.21 -23.66 -4.90
CA LEU A 370 -2.80 -23.50 -3.50
C LEU A 370 -1.99 -22.20 -3.26
N THR A 371 -1.24 -21.71 -4.24
CA THR A 371 -0.60 -20.36 -4.16
C THR A 371 -1.62 -19.24 -4.00
N SER A 372 -2.88 -19.47 -4.38
CA SER A 372 -3.97 -18.54 -4.12
C SER A 372 -4.12 -18.19 -2.63
N TYR A 373 -3.56 -18.97 -1.69
CA TYR A 373 -3.53 -18.63 -0.27
C TYR A 373 -2.59 -17.46 0.08
N TYR A 374 -1.48 -17.26 -0.64
CA TYR A 374 -0.68 -16.03 -0.53
C TYR A 374 -1.47 -14.83 -1.06
N HIS A 375 -2.21 -15.00 -2.16
CA HIS A 375 -3.19 -13.99 -2.60
C HIS A 375 -4.35 -13.83 -1.63
N LYS A 376 -4.68 -14.84 -0.80
CA LYS A 376 -5.66 -14.69 0.28
C LYS A 376 -5.10 -13.87 1.45
N LEU A 377 -3.85 -14.09 1.85
CA LEU A 377 -3.14 -13.25 2.82
C LEU A 377 -3.05 -11.79 2.34
N LEU A 378 -2.77 -11.62 1.04
CA LEU A 378 -2.78 -10.33 0.40
C LEU A 378 -4.18 -9.71 0.39
N SER A 379 -5.20 -10.48 -0.02
CA SER A 379 -6.59 -10.04 0.00
C SER A 379 -7.12 -9.76 1.42
N PHE A 380 -6.52 -10.38 2.43
CA PHE A 380 -6.78 -10.17 3.84
C PHE A 380 -6.17 -8.83 4.30
N LEU A 381 -4.90 -8.54 3.98
CA LEU A 381 -4.28 -7.22 4.19
C LEU A 381 -4.99 -6.11 3.39
N GLN A 382 -5.58 -6.46 2.24
CA GLN A 382 -6.33 -5.58 1.34
C GLN A 382 -7.82 -5.46 1.70
N SER A 383 -8.33 -6.22 2.69
CA SER A 383 -9.76 -6.24 3.01
C SER A 383 -10.18 -5.01 3.82
N GLU A 384 -11.42 -4.54 3.67
CA GLU A 384 -11.99 -3.49 4.53
C GLU A 384 -12.01 -3.85 6.04
N GLU A 385 -11.81 -5.12 6.42
CA GLU A 385 -11.68 -5.53 7.82
C GLU A 385 -10.29 -5.23 8.42
N TYR A 386 -9.25 -5.18 7.57
CA TYR A 386 -7.88 -4.83 7.94
C TYR A 386 -7.41 -3.50 7.36
N SER A 387 -8.20 -2.85 6.48
CA SER A 387 -7.96 -1.47 6.10
C SER A 387 -8.01 -0.64 7.38
N PHE A 388 -6.86 -0.13 7.75
CA PHE A 388 -6.67 0.58 9.01
C PHE A 388 -7.48 1.84 9.13
N LYS A 389 -8.14 2.28 8.04
CA LYS A 389 -9.32 3.14 8.07
C LYS A 389 -10.30 2.70 9.16
N LYS A 390 -10.64 1.41 9.34
CA LYS A 390 -11.49 0.97 10.46
C LYS A 390 -10.78 1.07 11.82
N GLY A 391 -9.48 0.84 11.91
CA GLY A 391 -8.71 0.99 13.15
C GLY A 391 -8.69 2.44 13.63
N ILE A 392 -8.36 3.36 12.72
CA ILE A 392 -8.32 4.82 12.92
C ILE A 392 -9.73 5.39 13.10
N THR A 393 -10.69 5.00 12.27
CA THR A 393 -12.09 5.43 12.38
C THR A 393 -12.74 4.87 13.66
N SER A 394 -12.37 3.66 14.10
CA SER A 394 -12.83 3.10 15.38
C SER A 394 -12.19 3.84 16.56
N PHE A 395 -10.87 4.07 16.51
CA PHE A 395 -10.17 4.88 17.50
C PHE A 395 -10.80 6.28 17.62
N PHE A 396 -11.07 6.93 16.49
CA PHE A 396 -11.66 8.26 16.42
C PHE A 396 -13.18 8.34 16.64
N ASN A 397 -13.90 7.21 16.74
CA ASN A 397 -15.34 7.19 17.03
C ASN A 397 -15.67 6.54 18.39
N ASP A 398 -14.73 6.48 19.33
CA ASP A 398 -14.87 5.79 20.64
C ASP A 398 -15.28 4.30 20.51
N GLY A 399 -15.05 3.70 19.34
CA GLY A 399 -15.24 2.28 19.09
C GLY A 399 -14.03 1.51 19.61
N ARG A 400 -14.25 0.40 20.33
CA ARG A 400 -13.16 -0.56 20.53
C ARG A 400 -12.87 -1.21 19.18
N TYR A 401 -11.69 -0.93 18.60
CA TYR A 401 -11.15 -1.79 17.57
C TYR A 401 -10.81 -3.13 18.25
N VAL A 402 -11.77 -4.04 18.23
CA VAL A 402 -11.53 -5.43 18.52
C VAL A 402 -10.93 -5.97 17.23
N SER A 403 -9.60 -6.04 17.16
CA SER A 403 -8.94 -6.83 16.12
C SER A 403 -9.70 -8.16 15.99
N PRO A 404 -10.05 -8.60 14.77
CA PRO A 404 -10.83 -9.81 14.58
C PRO A 404 -10.29 -10.93 15.50
N PRO A 405 -11.15 -11.56 16.32
CA PRO A 405 -10.66 -12.58 17.22
C PRO A 405 -10.02 -13.69 16.38
N SER A 406 -8.72 -13.91 16.61
CA SER A 406 -7.89 -15.03 16.14
C SER A 406 -7.25 -15.02 14.74
N THR A 407 -6.87 -13.86 14.19
CA THR A 407 -5.90 -13.84 13.07
C THR A 407 -4.79 -12.80 13.32
N THR A 408 -3.87 -13.15 14.23
CA THR A 408 -2.64 -12.36 14.43
C THR A 408 -1.74 -12.47 13.20
N VAL A 409 -0.83 -11.51 12.96
CA VAL A 409 0.24 -11.67 11.96
C VAL A 409 0.95 -13.02 12.12
N ASN A 410 1.09 -13.50 13.35
CA ASN A 410 1.60 -14.84 13.66
C ASN A 410 0.70 -15.98 13.16
N TYR A 411 -0.63 -15.84 13.17
CA TYR A 411 -1.57 -16.81 12.60
C TYR A 411 -1.54 -16.80 11.07
N LEU A 412 -1.33 -15.66 10.44
CA LEU A 412 -1.16 -15.55 8.99
C LEU A 412 0.20 -16.09 8.54
N LEU A 413 1.25 -15.84 9.32
CA LEU A 413 2.56 -16.47 9.17
C LEU A 413 2.43 -17.99 9.35
N LEU A 414 1.60 -18.43 10.29
CA LEU A 414 1.27 -19.84 10.50
C LEU A 414 0.47 -20.42 9.33
N GLU A 415 -0.51 -19.72 8.77
CA GLU A 415 -1.23 -20.14 7.56
C GLU A 415 -0.29 -20.22 6.35
N TYR A 416 0.64 -19.28 6.22
CA TYR A 416 1.68 -19.28 5.20
C TYR A 416 2.63 -20.48 5.36
N ILE A 417 3.14 -20.72 6.58
CA ILE A 417 3.95 -21.89 6.91
C ILE A 417 3.15 -23.18 6.68
N VAL A 418 1.88 -23.23 7.07
CA VAL A 418 1.00 -24.40 6.90
C VAL A 418 0.71 -24.63 5.42
N ALA A 419 0.51 -23.60 4.60
CA ALA A 419 0.31 -23.74 3.15
C ALA A 419 1.57 -24.28 2.47
N ILE A 420 2.76 -23.80 2.86
CA ILE A 420 4.04 -24.35 2.41
C ILE A 420 4.17 -25.81 2.84
N VAL A 421 3.93 -26.12 4.12
CA VAL A 421 4.01 -27.48 4.66
C VAL A 421 3.01 -28.43 3.99
N VAL A 422 1.77 -27.98 3.73
CA VAL A 422 0.75 -28.77 3.01
C VAL A 422 1.15 -28.99 1.56
N GLY A 423 1.66 -27.97 0.87
CA GLY A 423 2.21 -28.13 -0.49
C GLY A 423 3.39 -29.10 -0.56
N VAL A 424 4.26 -29.08 0.46
CA VAL A 424 5.38 -30.01 0.65
C VAL A 424 4.87 -31.44 0.94
N VAL A 425 3.86 -31.60 1.81
CA VAL A 425 3.29 -32.91 2.18
C VAL A 425 2.49 -33.54 1.03
N ILE A 426 1.70 -32.76 0.29
CA ILE A 426 0.98 -33.25 -0.90
C ILE A 426 1.98 -33.70 -1.97
N SER A 427 3.04 -32.91 -2.19
CA SER A 427 4.15 -33.31 -3.07
C SER A 427 4.79 -34.62 -2.60
N ALA A 428 5.02 -34.79 -1.30
CA ALA A 428 5.58 -36.02 -0.72
C ALA A 428 4.67 -37.26 -0.90
N VAL A 429 3.38 -37.10 -0.67
CA VAL A 429 2.38 -38.18 -0.82
C VAL A 429 2.26 -38.60 -2.29
N LEU A 430 2.29 -37.65 -3.21
CA LEU A 430 2.17 -37.93 -4.64
C LEU A 430 3.42 -38.56 -5.25
N VAL A 431 4.62 -38.26 -4.73
CA VAL A 431 5.86 -38.99 -5.06
C VAL A 431 5.76 -40.44 -4.61
N ARG A 432 5.21 -40.69 -3.40
CA ARG A 432 5.06 -42.03 -2.83
C ARG A 432 3.97 -42.88 -3.49
N LEU A 433 2.97 -42.27 -4.13
CA LEU A 433 1.90 -42.97 -4.87
C LEU A 433 2.29 -43.31 -6.32
N LYS A 434 3.48 -42.88 -6.78
CA LYS A 434 4.00 -43.11 -8.14
C LYS A 434 5.11 -44.17 -8.19
N THR A 435 5.74 -44.45 -7.04
CA THR A 435 6.46 -45.71 -6.75
C THR A 435 5.47 -46.76 -6.31
#